data_AF-A0A810Q8M8-F1
#
_entry.id   AF-A0A810Q8M8-F1
#
_cell.length_a   1.000
_cell.length_b   1.000
_cell.length_c   1.000
_cell.angle_alpha   90.00
_cell.angle_beta   90.00
_cell.angle_gamma   90.00
#
_symmetry.space_group_name_H-M   'P 1'
#
loop_
_entity.id
_entity.type
_entity.pdbx_description
1 polymer ?
#
loop_
_entity_poly.entity_id
_entity_poly.type
_entity_poly.pdbx_seq_one_letter_code
_entity_poly.pdbx_strand_id
1 'polypeptide(L)'
;MEITALDIVNKAIELGFDKCGIIPVQMMRDYEVRLEERMEHFPQTKDKYESFRSFAHLQNDYSLAKAIVVVSFWYGKYYIPNNLQNYVAKYYLTDGRRNPNSEGYQTSTRFEKYLMDCGFQTATDRDFGITALRWAGMKAGIGIIRKNNFFYTEKGSYQYLEAFLIDQPLQYIPLPSTAPTAPSSTMVRRSAVKHWTTTLMCLALTPITSPSTDRCKSA
;
A
#
# COMPACT_ATOMS: atom_id res chain seq x y z
N MET A 1 21.17 -12.12 20.68
CA MET A 1 21.06 -10.69 20.38
C MET A 1 19.63 -10.46 19.96
N GLU A 2 18.89 -9.62 20.66
CA GLU A 2 17.47 -9.37 20.39
C GLU A 2 17.35 -8.49 19.13
N ILE A 3 16.50 -8.89 18.18
CA ILE A 3 16.35 -8.18 16.91
C ILE A 3 15.37 -7.02 17.10
N THR A 4 15.80 -5.83 16.74
CA THR A 4 14.99 -4.61 16.87
C THR A 4 14.16 -4.36 15.62
N ALA A 5 13.13 -3.51 15.75
CA ALA A 5 12.35 -3.04 14.60
C ALA A 5 13.22 -2.33 13.55
N LEU A 6 14.27 -1.63 13.98
CA LEU A 6 15.19 -0.92 13.09
C LEU A 6 16.07 -1.90 12.30
N ASP A 7 16.47 -3.03 12.88
CA ASP A 7 17.24 -4.06 12.18
C ASP A 7 16.45 -4.66 11.01
N ILE A 8 15.16 -4.94 11.24
CA ILE A 8 14.25 -5.43 10.20
C ILE A 8 14.11 -4.41 9.06
N VAL A 9 13.92 -3.13 9.41
CA VAL A 9 13.79 -2.04 8.43
C VAL A 9 15.08 -1.91 7.62
N ASN A 10 16.24 -1.86 8.27
CA ASN A 10 17.53 -1.78 7.59
C ASN A 10 17.75 -2.97 6.67
N LYS A 11 17.37 -4.18 7.11
CA LYS A 11 17.48 -5.38 6.28
C LYS A 11 16.57 -5.33 5.06
N ALA A 12 15.34 -4.84 5.19
CA ALA A 12 14.44 -4.66 4.06
C ALA A 12 15.06 -3.73 3.00
N ILE A 13 15.64 -2.61 3.43
CA ILE A 13 16.31 -1.65 2.53
C ILE A 13 17.56 -2.28 1.89
N GLU A 14 18.39 -2.99 2.68
CA GLU A 14 19.57 -3.72 2.19
C GLU A 14 19.20 -4.73 1.08
N LEU A 15 18.07 -5.42 1.22
CA LEU A 15 17.59 -6.41 0.26
C LEU A 15 16.94 -5.80 -1.00
N GLY A 16 16.77 -4.48 -1.04
CA GLY A 16 16.31 -3.73 -2.23
C GLY A 16 14.88 -3.22 -2.18
N PHE A 17 14.21 -3.25 -1.01
CA PHE A 17 12.96 -2.50 -0.85
C PHE A 17 13.22 -0.99 -0.83
N ASP A 18 12.26 -0.22 -1.31
CA ASP A 18 12.30 1.25 -1.36
C ASP A 18 11.99 1.87 0.01
N LYS A 19 11.00 1.30 0.73
CA LYS A 19 10.59 1.73 2.06
C LYS A 19 10.19 0.52 2.90
N CYS A 20 10.30 0.64 4.22
CA CYS A 20 9.81 -0.33 5.19
C CYS A 20 9.27 0.41 6.41
N GLY A 21 8.15 -0.07 6.96
CA GLY A 21 7.57 0.40 8.21
C GLY A 21 6.91 -0.77 8.93
N ILE A 22 6.76 -0.65 10.25
CA ILE A 22 6.20 -1.70 11.10
C ILE A 22 5.12 -1.07 11.98
N ILE A 23 3.91 -1.64 11.91
CA ILE A 23 2.76 -1.16 12.69
C ILE A 23 2.12 -2.30 13.50
N PRO A 24 1.54 -2.01 14.68
CA PRO A 24 0.69 -2.97 15.36
C PRO A 24 -0.52 -3.35 14.50
N VAL A 25 -0.96 -4.61 14.56
CA VAL A 25 -2.12 -5.09 13.78
C VAL A 25 -3.40 -4.30 14.10
N GLN A 26 -3.52 -3.75 15.30
CA GLN A 26 -4.68 -2.97 15.73
C GLN A 26 -4.84 -1.67 14.94
N MET A 27 -3.78 -1.13 14.32
CA MET A 27 -3.88 0.06 13.46
C MET A 27 -4.67 -0.20 12.17
N MET A 28 -4.94 -1.47 11.84
CA MET A 28 -5.79 -1.85 10.72
C MET A 28 -7.28 -1.72 11.01
N ARG A 29 -7.72 -1.60 12.27
CA ARG A 29 -9.16 -1.51 12.61
C ARG A 29 -9.84 -0.32 11.93
N ASP A 30 -9.14 0.81 11.82
CA ASP A 30 -9.66 2.01 11.15
C ASP A 30 -9.95 1.79 9.65
N TYR A 31 -9.42 0.71 9.05
CA TYR A 31 -9.75 0.34 7.67
C TYR A 31 -11.24 0.02 7.51
N GLU A 32 -11.84 -0.62 8.51
CA GLU A 32 -13.26 -0.98 8.47
C GLU A 32 -14.14 0.26 8.38
N VAL A 33 -13.80 1.33 9.11
CA VAL A 33 -14.54 2.61 9.03
C VAL A 33 -14.55 3.16 7.59
N ARG A 34 -13.41 3.08 6.89
CA ARG A 34 -13.32 3.52 5.47
C ARG A 34 -14.08 2.62 4.52
N LEU A 35 -14.14 1.33 4.84
CA LEU A 35 -14.91 0.37 4.09
C LEU A 35 -16.41 0.68 4.21
N GLU A 36 -16.89 0.98 5.43
CA GLU A 36 -18.27 1.38 5.68
C GLU A 36 -18.66 2.65 4.96
N GLU A 37 -17.87 3.72 5.08
CA GLU A 37 -18.10 4.97 4.35
C GLU A 37 -18.25 4.72 2.84
N ARG A 38 -17.47 3.77 2.30
CA ARG A 38 -17.53 3.41 0.89
C ARG A 38 -18.76 2.59 0.52
N MET A 39 -19.18 1.67 1.40
CA MET A 39 -20.38 0.86 1.20
C MET A 39 -21.66 1.69 1.32
N GLU A 40 -21.68 2.69 2.21
CA GLU A 40 -22.77 3.68 2.31
C GLU A 40 -22.84 4.55 1.06
N HIS A 41 -21.69 5.01 0.55
CA HIS A 41 -21.65 5.84 -0.66
C HIS A 41 -21.99 5.05 -1.94
N PHE A 42 -21.67 3.75 -1.98
CA PHE A 42 -21.90 2.87 -3.13
C PHE A 42 -22.58 1.55 -2.73
N PRO A 43 -23.87 1.61 -2.32
CA PRO A 43 -24.59 0.46 -1.80
C PRO A 43 -24.68 -0.72 -2.77
N GLN A 44 -24.69 -0.45 -4.08
CA GLN A 44 -24.71 -1.46 -5.15
C GLN A 44 -23.45 -2.35 -5.19
N THR A 45 -22.40 -1.98 -4.45
CA THR A 45 -21.15 -2.76 -4.36
C THR A 45 -20.90 -3.36 -2.99
N LYS A 46 -21.85 -3.23 -2.06
CA LYS A 46 -21.70 -3.65 -0.66
C LYS A 46 -21.22 -5.09 -0.51
N ASP A 47 -21.88 -6.03 -1.20
CA ASP A 47 -21.55 -7.46 -1.12
C ASP A 47 -20.11 -7.78 -1.54
N LYS A 48 -19.54 -6.96 -2.45
CA LYS A 48 -18.14 -7.13 -2.89
C LYS A 48 -17.13 -6.62 -1.87
N TYR A 49 -17.52 -5.63 -1.05
CA TYR A 49 -16.64 -5.03 -0.05
C TYR A 49 -16.69 -5.78 1.28
N GLU A 50 -17.79 -6.46 1.59
CA GLU A 50 -18.00 -7.19 2.85
C GLU A 50 -16.86 -8.19 3.14
N SER A 51 -16.38 -8.90 2.12
CA SER A 51 -15.25 -9.85 2.26
C SER A 51 -13.95 -9.19 2.70
N PHE A 52 -13.77 -7.89 2.50
CA PHE A 52 -12.56 -7.17 2.87
C PHE A 52 -12.52 -6.73 4.34
N ARG A 53 -13.60 -6.95 5.12
CA ARG A 53 -13.56 -6.71 6.58
C ARG A 53 -12.49 -7.52 7.29
N SER A 54 -12.21 -8.72 6.79
CA SER A 54 -11.14 -9.59 7.28
C SER A 54 -9.78 -8.87 7.36
N PHE A 55 -9.51 -7.92 6.45
CA PHE A 55 -8.28 -7.13 6.46
C PHE A 55 -8.14 -6.16 7.64
N ALA A 56 -9.24 -5.78 8.28
CA ALA A 56 -9.22 -4.99 9.51
C ALA A 56 -9.01 -5.86 10.77
N HIS A 57 -9.34 -7.16 10.69
CA HIS A 57 -9.41 -8.10 11.81
C HIS A 57 -8.48 -9.31 11.62
N LEU A 58 -7.22 -9.04 11.30
CA LEU A 58 -6.21 -10.06 10.97
C LEU A 58 -6.03 -11.13 12.06
N GLN A 59 -6.32 -10.81 13.32
CA GLN A 59 -6.19 -11.73 14.44
C GLN A 59 -7.23 -12.87 14.42
N ASN A 60 -8.30 -12.76 13.63
CA ASN A 60 -9.27 -13.84 13.45
C ASN A 60 -8.65 -15.04 12.73
N ASP A 61 -7.84 -14.79 11.71
CA ASP A 61 -7.17 -15.81 10.90
C ASP A 61 -5.72 -16.07 11.37
N TYR A 62 -5.09 -15.06 11.99
CA TYR A 62 -3.71 -15.07 12.44
C TYR A 62 -3.60 -14.65 13.91
N SER A 63 -4.06 -15.51 14.82
CA SER A 63 -4.19 -15.19 16.25
C SER A 63 -2.88 -14.79 16.95
N LEU A 64 -1.74 -15.29 16.47
CA LEU A 64 -0.41 -14.97 16.99
C LEU A 64 0.15 -13.64 16.47
N ALA A 65 -0.43 -13.06 15.41
CA ALA A 65 0.07 -11.84 14.81
C ALA A 65 -0.10 -10.63 15.74
N LYS A 66 1.00 -9.91 15.96
CA LYS A 66 1.05 -8.70 16.79
C LYS A 66 1.41 -7.45 15.98
N ALA A 67 2.25 -7.59 14.96
CA ALA A 67 2.65 -6.49 14.11
C ALA A 67 2.65 -6.87 12.61
N ILE A 68 2.65 -5.85 11.78
CA ILE A 68 2.69 -5.92 10.32
C ILE A 68 3.93 -5.17 9.85
N VAL A 69 4.85 -5.89 9.22
CA VAL A 69 5.96 -5.29 8.47
C VAL A 69 5.47 -4.99 7.06
N VAL A 70 5.37 -3.73 6.70
CA VAL A 70 4.91 -3.26 5.39
C VAL A 70 6.09 -2.72 4.61
N VAL A 71 6.28 -3.22 3.40
CA VAL A 71 7.38 -2.83 2.52
C VAL A 71 6.85 -2.31 1.19
N SER A 72 7.60 -1.40 0.56
CA SER A 72 7.36 -0.99 -0.82
C SER A 72 8.53 -1.34 -1.72
N PHE A 73 8.26 -1.83 -2.93
CA PHE A 73 9.25 -2.09 -3.96
C PHE A 73 9.01 -1.21 -5.18
N TRP A 74 10.02 -0.40 -5.53
CA TRP A 74 9.91 0.56 -6.63
C TRP A 74 10.17 -0.10 -7.99
N TYR A 75 9.10 -0.56 -8.64
CA TYR A 75 9.17 -1.09 -10.01
C TYR A 75 9.20 0.02 -11.08
N GLY A 76 9.02 1.28 -10.67
CA GLY A 76 9.16 2.43 -11.55
C GLY A 76 10.53 2.52 -12.21
N LYS A 77 11.56 1.89 -11.63
CA LYS A 77 12.94 1.82 -12.16
C LYS A 77 13.07 1.08 -13.48
N TYR A 78 12.18 0.15 -13.81
CA TYR A 78 12.31 -0.64 -15.04
C TYR A 78 11.96 0.17 -16.27
N TYR A 79 12.79 0.09 -17.31
CA TYR A 79 12.49 0.63 -18.62
C TYR A 79 11.45 -0.25 -19.33
N ILE A 80 10.46 0.37 -19.96
CA ILE A 80 9.46 -0.32 -20.79
C ILE A 80 9.75 0.01 -22.25
N PRO A 81 10.05 -0.99 -23.10
CA PRO A 81 10.26 -0.79 -24.53
C PRO A 81 9.14 0.02 -25.17
N ASN A 82 9.52 0.98 -26.03
CA ASN A 82 8.57 1.93 -26.63
C ASN A 82 7.43 1.23 -27.38
N ASN A 83 7.68 0.06 -28.00
CA ASN A 83 6.68 -0.73 -28.71
C ASN A 83 5.65 -1.41 -27.79
N LEU A 84 5.89 -1.48 -26.48
CA LEU A 84 4.97 -2.02 -25.48
C LEU A 84 4.25 -0.94 -24.68
N GLN A 85 4.71 0.32 -24.79
CA GLN A 85 4.06 1.44 -24.12
C GLN A 85 2.62 1.63 -24.63
N ASN A 86 1.71 1.98 -23.73
CA ASN A 86 0.28 2.19 -23.98
C ASN A 86 -0.56 0.93 -24.31
N TYR A 87 0.05 -0.24 -24.44
CA TYR A 87 -0.69 -1.50 -24.68
C TYR A 87 -0.91 -2.30 -23.41
N VAL A 88 0.14 -2.47 -22.60
CA VAL A 88 0.10 -3.23 -21.35
C VAL A 88 0.55 -2.32 -20.22
N ALA A 89 -0.24 -2.30 -19.14
CA ALA A 89 0.13 -1.50 -17.98
C ALA A 89 1.47 -1.97 -17.43
N LYS A 90 2.36 -1.02 -17.09
CA LYS A 90 3.71 -1.28 -16.56
C LYS A 90 3.71 -2.33 -15.45
N TYR A 91 2.73 -2.26 -14.56
CA TYR A 91 2.52 -3.20 -13.47
C TYR A 91 2.60 -4.67 -13.93
N TYR A 92 1.86 -5.04 -14.99
CA TYR A 92 1.82 -6.43 -15.48
C TYR A 92 3.10 -6.84 -16.21
N LEU A 93 3.77 -5.90 -16.88
CA LEU A 93 5.05 -6.18 -17.55
C LEU A 93 6.19 -6.41 -16.55
N THR A 94 6.07 -5.83 -15.36
CA THR A 94 7.08 -5.91 -14.30
C THR A 94 6.55 -6.67 -13.07
N ASP A 95 5.64 -7.63 -13.27
CA ASP A 95 5.04 -8.37 -12.17
C ASP A 95 6.07 -9.26 -11.47
N GLY A 96 6.40 -8.88 -10.23
CA GLY A 96 7.35 -9.59 -9.39
C GLY A 96 6.70 -10.57 -8.41
N ARG A 97 5.37 -10.76 -8.43
CA ARG A 97 4.68 -11.57 -7.40
C ARG A 97 4.89 -13.07 -7.59
N ARG A 98 5.03 -13.51 -8.84
CA ARG A 98 5.05 -14.94 -9.21
C ARG A 98 6.30 -15.41 -9.95
N ASN A 99 7.04 -14.51 -10.58
CA ASN A 99 8.20 -14.88 -11.40
C ASN A 99 9.45 -15.05 -10.51
N PRO A 100 9.97 -16.28 -10.31
CA PRO A 100 11.12 -16.52 -9.42
C PRO A 100 12.42 -15.89 -9.89
N ASN A 101 12.49 -15.52 -11.17
CA ASN A 101 13.64 -14.86 -11.76
C ASN A 101 13.57 -13.33 -11.67
N SER A 102 12.44 -12.78 -11.19
CA SER A 102 12.30 -11.35 -11.00
C SER A 102 12.99 -10.89 -9.72
N GLU A 103 13.57 -9.69 -9.76
CA GLU A 103 14.21 -9.08 -8.59
C GLU A 103 13.20 -8.88 -7.44
N GLY A 104 11.97 -8.44 -7.74
CA GLY A 104 10.92 -8.26 -6.75
C GLY A 104 10.62 -9.56 -5.98
N TYR A 105 10.44 -10.67 -6.70
CA TYR A 105 10.19 -11.98 -6.09
C TYR A 105 11.37 -12.44 -5.21
N GLN A 106 12.59 -12.30 -5.71
CA GLN A 106 13.79 -12.72 -4.99
C GLN A 106 14.04 -11.84 -3.75
N THR A 107 13.76 -10.54 -3.82
CA THR A 107 13.83 -9.64 -2.66
C THR A 107 12.79 -10.01 -1.62
N SER A 108 11.54 -10.27 -2.03
CA SER A 108 10.48 -10.70 -1.12
C SER A 108 10.77 -12.04 -0.44
N THR A 109 11.20 -13.06 -1.18
CA THR A 109 11.50 -14.39 -0.62
C THR A 109 12.73 -14.38 0.28
N ARG A 110 13.77 -13.61 -0.05
CA ARG A 110 14.92 -13.40 0.84
C ARG A 110 14.54 -12.70 2.14
N PHE A 111 13.64 -11.72 2.08
CA PHE A 111 13.20 -11.00 3.27
C PHE A 111 12.30 -11.86 4.17
N GLU A 112 11.37 -12.61 3.60
CA GLU A 112 10.59 -13.59 4.36
C GLU A 112 11.50 -14.61 5.05
N LYS A 113 12.47 -15.18 4.31
CA LYS A 113 13.45 -16.10 4.89
C LYS A 113 14.22 -15.45 6.03
N TYR A 114 14.64 -14.20 5.87
CA TYR A 114 15.32 -13.46 6.94
C TYR A 114 14.45 -13.36 8.19
N LEU A 115 13.16 -12.99 8.07
CA LEU A 115 12.24 -12.93 9.22
C LEU A 115 12.10 -14.29 9.92
N MET A 116 12.03 -15.38 9.16
CA MET A 116 11.99 -16.74 9.71
C MET A 116 13.30 -17.12 10.41
N ASP A 117 14.45 -16.79 9.81
CA ASP A 117 15.79 -17.05 10.37
C ASP A 117 16.03 -16.22 11.65
N CYS A 118 15.32 -15.09 11.81
CA CYS A 118 15.26 -14.29 13.04
C CYS A 118 14.42 -14.95 14.15
N GLY A 119 13.69 -16.02 13.84
CA GLY A 119 12.83 -16.75 14.77
C GLY A 119 11.39 -16.25 14.85
N PHE A 120 10.96 -15.34 13.95
CA PHE A 120 9.56 -14.86 13.92
C PHE A 120 8.64 -15.90 13.27
N GLN A 121 7.45 -16.09 13.86
CA GLN A 121 6.36 -16.73 13.13
C GLN A 121 5.78 -15.71 12.16
N THR A 122 5.95 -15.99 10.87
CA THR A 122 5.64 -15.04 9.80
C THR A 122 4.56 -15.59 8.87
N ALA A 123 3.63 -14.73 8.44
CA ALA A 123 2.66 -15.03 7.39
C ALA A 123 2.62 -13.90 6.34
N THR A 124 2.44 -14.27 5.07
CA THR A 124 2.31 -13.33 3.95
C THR A 124 1.48 -13.94 2.82
N ASP A 125 0.87 -13.09 2.01
CA ASP A 125 0.27 -13.44 0.72
C ASP A 125 0.78 -12.45 -0.32
N ARG A 126 1.56 -12.96 -1.29
CA ARG A 126 2.18 -12.17 -2.36
C ARG A 126 1.25 -11.91 -3.53
N ASP A 127 0.18 -12.69 -3.69
CA ASP A 127 -0.69 -12.59 -4.84
C ASP A 127 -1.67 -11.43 -4.66
N PHE A 128 -2.53 -11.49 -3.65
CA PHE A 128 -3.52 -10.45 -3.41
C PHE A 128 -3.10 -9.48 -2.29
N GLY A 129 -2.32 -9.97 -1.33
CA GLY A 129 -1.96 -9.25 -0.13
C GLY A 129 -2.72 -9.79 1.07
N ILE A 130 -2.00 -10.03 2.17
CA ILE A 130 -2.58 -10.56 3.42
C ILE A 130 -3.52 -9.56 4.13
N THR A 131 -3.48 -8.28 3.74
CA THR A 131 -4.29 -7.20 4.31
C THR A 131 -4.49 -6.07 3.30
N ALA A 132 -5.17 -5.00 3.70
CA ALA A 132 -5.33 -3.77 2.92
C ALA A 132 -4.00 -2.99 2.80
N LEU A 133 -3.11 -3.45 1.92
CA LEU A 133 -1.70 -3.02 1.80
C LEU A 133 -1.52 -1.50 1.71
N ARG A 134 -2.35 -0.80 0.93
CA ARG A 134 -2.26 0.66 0.79
C ARG A 134 -2.57 1.38 2.10
N TRP A 135 -3.56 0.89 2.83
CA TRP A 135 -3.93 1.43 4.14
C TRP A 135 -2.82 1.16 5.16
N ALA A 136 -2.31 -0.07 5.19
CA ALA A 136 -1.19 -0.46 6.04
C ALA A 136 0.06 0.40 5.76
N GLY A 137 0.41 0.62 4.49
CA GLY A 137 1.55 1.47 4.11
C GLY A 137 1.37 2.93 4.53
N MET A 138 0.15 3.46 4.42
CA MET A 138 -0.15 4.82 4.88
C MET A 138 -0.05 4.93 6.41
N LYS A 139 -0.60 3.95 7.15
CA LYS A 139 -0.49 3.88 8.62
C LYS A 139 0.96 3.69 9.09
N ALA A 140 1.75 2.95 8.31
CA ALA A 140 3.17 2.74 8.55
C ALA A 140 4.04 3.94 8.16
N GLY A 141 3.47 5.04 7.66
CA GLY A 141 4.20 6.25 7.33
C GLY A 141 5.14 6.14 6.12
N ILE A 142 5.05 5.05 5.34
CA ILE A 142 5.93 4.82 4.19
C ILE A 142 5.46 5.51 2.91
N GLY A 143 4.28 6.14 2.93
CA GLY A 143 3.73 6.89 1.80
C GLY A 143 2.27 7.32 2.03
N ILE A 144 1.63 7.80 0.97
CA ILE A 144 0.26 8.37 1.02
C ILE A 144 -0.66 7.77 -0.03
N ILE A 145 -1.95 7.72 0.25
CA ILE A 145 -2.98 7.39 -0.74
C ILE A 145 -3.50 8.70 -1.35
N ARG A 146 -3.47 8.82 -2.68
CA ARG A 146 -4.00 10.02 -3.39
C ARG A 146 -5.43 9.80 -3.90
N LYS A 147 -6.02 10.85 -4.45
CA LYS A 147 -7.41 10.86 -4.95
C LYS A 147 -7.72 9.81 -6.03
N ASN A 148 -6.71 9.30 -6.73
CA ASN A 148 -6.85 8.20 -7.69
C ASN A 148 -6.74 6.82 -7.03
N ASN A 149 -6.76 6.76 -5.70
CA ASN A 149 -6.67 5.55 -4.87
C ASN A 149 -5.35 4.76 -5.03
N PHE A 150 -4.34 5.35 -5.66
CA PHE A 150 -3.00 4.78 -5.71
C PHE A 150 -2.17 5.23 -4.51
N PHE A 151 -1.22 4.37 -4.12
CA PHE A 151 -0.24 4.64 -3.09
C PHE A 151 0.97 5.34 -3.72
N TYR A 152 1.48 6.38 -3.05
CA TYR A 152 2.59 7.21 -3.53
C TYR A 152 3.69 7.29 -2.48
N THR A 153 4.92 7.11 -2.94
CA THR A 153 6.13 7.58 -2.25
C THR A 153 6.69 8.81 -2.97
N GLU A 154 7.85 9.27 -2.56
CA GLU A 154 8.60 10.33 -3.24
C GLU A 154 8.99 9.94 -4.68
N LYS A 155 9.06 8.63 -4.97
CA LYS A 155 9.34 8.08 -6.31
C LYS A 155 8.08 7.86 -7.16
N GLY A 156 6.93 8.33 -6.71
CA GLY A 156 5.66 8.21 -7.40
C GLY A 156 4.87 6.95 -7.02
N SER A 157 3.92 6.56 -7.89
CA SER A 157 2.96 5.47 -7.60
C SER A 157 3.34 4.11 -8.16
N TYR A 158 4.49 3.98 -8.82
CA TYR A 158 4.98 2.70 -9.31
C TYR A 158 5.66 1.90 -8.20
N GLN A 159 4.84 1.55 -7.22
CA GLN A 159 5.22 0.83 -6.00
C GLN A 159 4.43 -0.48 -5.91
N TYR A 160 5.13 -1.59 -5.75
CA TYR A 160 4.56 -2.81 -5.22
C TYR A 160 4.54 -2.69 -3.70
N LEU A 161 3.47 -3.15 -3.07
CA LEU A 161 3.38 -3.22 -1.62
C LEU A 161 3.30 -4.68 -1.23
N GLU A 162 3.96 -5.03 -0.13
CA GLU A 162 3.84 -6.34 0.49
C GLU A 162 3.77 -6.16 2.01
N ALA A 163 3.18 -7.14 2.68
CA ALA A 163 3.06 -7.16 4.12
C ALA A 163 3.40 -8.54 4.67
N PHE A 164 4.10 -8.54 5.79
CA PHE A 164 4.47 -9.72 6.56
C PHE A 164 3.91 -9.55 7.98
N LEU A 165 3.06 -10.47 8.42
CA LEU A 165 2.62 -10.52 9.81
C LEU A 165 3.71 -11.15 10.64
N ILE A 166 3.98 -10.62 11.83
CA ILE A 166 4.94 -11.18 12.78
C ILE A 166 4.31 -11.32 14.18
N ASP A 167 4.78 -12.28 14.95
CA ASP A 167 4.29 -12.62 16.29
C ASP A 167 4.91 -11.78 17.42
N GLN A 168 5.76 -10.81 17.06
CA GLN A 168 6.39 -9.87 17.99
C GLN A 168 5.78 -8.47 17.89
N PRO A 169 5.58 -7.77 19.02
CA PRO A 169 4.90 -6.47 19.08
C PRO A 169 5.86 -5.31 18.70
N LEU A 170 6.53 -5.44 17.56
CA LEU A 170 7.47 -4.43 17.07
C LEU A 170 6.73 -3.26 16.40
N GLN A 171 7.32 -2.08 16.46
CA GLN A 171 6.80 -0.89 15.79
C GLN A 171 7.95 -0.01 15.29
N TYR A 172 7.78 0.51 14.07
CA TYR A 172 8.66 1.48 13.47
C TYR A 172 7.87 2.29 12.43
N ILE A 173 7.60 3.55 12.74
CA ILE A 173 6.99 4.49 11.78
C ILE A 173 8.09 5.49 11.42
N PRO A 174 8.58 5.50 10.16
CA PRO A 174 9.56 6.48 9.73
C PRO A 174 9.03 7.90 9.96
N LEU A 175 9.92 8.82 10.32
CA LEU A 175 9.57 10.24 10.34
C LEU A 175 9.05 10.66 8.96
N PRO A 176 8.04 11.54 8.90
CA PRO A 176 7.50 11.99 7.63
C PRO A 176 8.63 12.62 6.82
N SER A 177 9.02 11.97 5.72
CA SER A 177 9.75 12.67 4.66
C SER A 177 8.85 13.79 4.16
N THR A 178 9.42 14.94 3.82
CA THR A 178 8.70 16.06 3.22
C THR A 178 7.78 15.52 2.13
N ALA A 179 6.47 15.60 2.36
CA ALA A 179 5.47 14.98 1.50
C ALA A 179 5.77 15.36 0.04
N PRO A 180 5.79 14.40 -0.91
CA PRO A 180 6.09 14.72 -2.30
C PRO A 180 5.16 15.82 -2.77
N THR A 181 5.73 16.99 -3.06
CA THR A 181 4.99 18.15 -3.54
C THR A 181 4.16 17.70 -4.72
N ALA A 182 2.85 17.91 -4.65
CA ALA A 182 2.01 17.66 -5.80
C ALA A 182 2.53 18.54 -6.95
N PRO A 183 2.89 18.00 -8.12
CA PRO A 183 3.06 18.87 -9.29
C PRO A 183 1.76 19.64 -9.45
N SER A 184 1.85 20.93 -9.82
CA SER A 184 0.72 21.84 -9.86
C SER A 184 -0.51 21.14 -10.47
N SER A 185 -1.60 21.17 -9.71
CA SER A 185 -2.80 20.33 -9.85
C SER A 185 -3.53 20.48 -11.20
N THR A 186 -3.03 21.34 -12.09
CA THR A 186 -3.55 21.63 -13.42
C THR A 186 -3.11 20.63 -14.48
N MET A 187 -1.91 20.04 -14.38
CA MET A 187 -1.37 19.16 -15.45
C MET A 187 -1.83 17.70 -15.33
N VAL A 188 -1.93 17.16 -14.10
CA VAL A 188 -2.40 15.79 -13.86
C VAL A 188 -3.91 15.65 -14.11
N ARG A 189 -4.70 16.70 -13.80
CA ARG A 189 -6.14 16.71 -14.11
C ARG A 189 -6.42 16.64 -15.61
N ARG A 190 -5.64 17.33 -16.45
CA ARG A 190 -5.87 17.32 -17.90
C ARG A 190 -5.43 16.02 -18.58
N SER A 191 -4.42 15.32 -18.07
CA SER A 191 -3.95 14.05 -18.67
C SER A 191 -4.78 12.84 -18.22
N ALA A 192 -5.09 12.72 -16.92
CA ALA A 192 -5.82 11.55 -16.41
C ALA A 192 -7.31 11.58 -16.80
N VAL A 193 -7.95 12.76 -16.85
CA VAL A 193 -9.37 12.88 -17.21
C VAL A 193 -9.59 12.80 -18.73
N LYS A 194 -8.62 13.17 -19.57
CA LYS A 194 -8.76 13.13 -21.04
C LYS A 194 -8.64 11.73 -21.66
N HIS A 195 -8.15 10.73 -20.94
CA HIS A 195 -7.87 9.40 -21.51
C HIS A 195 -8.73 8.26 -20.95
N TRP A 196 -9.65 8.54 -20.02
CA TRP A 196 -10.37 7.51 -19.27
C TRP A 196 -11.87 7.69 -19.49
N THR A 197 -12.40 7.04 -20.52
CA THR A 197 -13.79 7.15 -20.99
C THR A 197 -14.80 6.28 -20.22
N THR A 198 -14.39 5.59 -19.16
CA THR A 198 -15.28 4.64 -18.46
C THR A 198 -15.62 5.12 -17.05
N THR A 199 -16.93 5.20 -16.78
CA THR A 199 -17.64 5.58 -15.55
C THR A 199 -17.11 4.97 -14.23
N LEU A 200 -16.26 3.93 -14.29
CA LEU A 200 -15.63 3.30 -13.12
C LEU A 200 -14.81 4.27 -12.26
N MET A 201 -14.26 5.36 -12.83
CA MET A 201 -13.49 6.33 -12.04
C MET A 201 -14.35 7.38 -11.32
N CYS A 202 -15.58 7.67 -11.75
CA CYS A 202 -16.48 8.51 -10.95
C CYS A 202 -16.78 7.88 -9.58
N LEU A 203 -16.74 6.55 -9.49
CA LEU A 203 -16.84 5.78 -8.26
C LEU A 203 -15.54 5.73 -7.42
N ALA A 204 -14.41 6.19 -7.96
CA ALA A 204 -13.10 6.17 -7.29
C ALA A 204 -12.58 7.58 -6.95
N LEU A 205 -13.28 8.64 -7.38
CA LEU A 205 -12.80 10.02 -7.35
C LEU A 205 -13.53 10.93 -6.34
N THR A 206 -14.45 10.43 -5.51
CA THR A 206 -15.01 11.21 -4.40
C THR A 206 -14.04 11.18 -3.21
N PRO A 207 -13.41 12.31 -2.84
CA PRO A 207 -12.49 12.36 -1.72
C PRO A 207 -13.27 12.34 -0.40
N ILE A 208 -12.90 11.44 0.52
CA ILE A 208 -13.25 11.56 1.93
C ILE A 208 -12.08 12.25 2.64
N THR A 209 -12.03 13.57 2.56
CA THR A 209 -11.15 14.40 3.41
C THR A 209 -11.98 15.54 4.00
N SER A 210 -12.22 15.45 5.32
CA SER A 210 -12.50 16.47 6.36
C SER A 210 -13.27 17.76 6.00
N PRO A 211 -14.12 18.28 6.91
CA PRO A 211 -15.02 19.40 6.64
C PRO A 211 -14.24 20.68 6.38
N SER A 212 -14.37 21.24 5.18
CA SER A 212 -13.94 22.60 4.90
C SER A 212 -14.87 23.56 5.63
N THR A 213 -14.36 24.19 6.70
CA THR A 213 -14.84 25.49 7.14
C THR A 213 -14.55 26.52 6.05
N ASP A 214 -15.48 26.66 5.10
CA ASP A 214 -15.59 27.86 4.27
C ASP A 214 -16.98 28.44 4.48
N ARG A 215 -17.11 29.13 5.61
CA ARG A 215 -18.17 30.12 5.80
C ARG A 215 -17.63 31.44 5.23
N CYS A 216 -17.92 31.72 3.97
CA CYS A 216 -17.83 33.08 3.45
C CYS A 216 -18.94 33.36 2.43
N LYS A 217 -19.93 34.11 2.93
CA LYS A 217 -20.67 35.22 2.30
C LYS A 217 -21.57 34.93 1.10
N SER A 218 -22.85 35.22 1.30
CA SER A 218 -23.73 35.78 0.28
C SER A 218 -24.73 36.73 0.97
N ALA A 219 -24.92 37.89 0.35
CA ALA A 219 -25.61 39.12 0.77
C ALA A 219 -24.86 40.00 1.77
#